data_AF-A0A2V8HVU1-F1
#
_entry.id   AF-A0A2V8HVU1-F1
#
_cell.length_a   1.000
_cell.length_b   1.000
_cell.length_c   1.000
_cell.angle_alpha   90.00
_cell.angle_beta   90.00
_cell.angle_gamma   90.00
#
_symmetry.space_group_name_H-M   'P 1'
#
loop_
_entity.id
_entity.type
_entity.pdbx_description
1 polymer ?
#
loop_
_entity_poly.entity_id
_entity_poly.type
_entity_poly.pdbx_seq_one_letter_code
_entity_poly.pdbx_strand_id
1 'polypeptide(L)'
;VERDAHGHVRIAEVNIGEILKSEVQKRLASFGLKTTIAAKNIGYELRCADPVPIDMEYTRDLGYCATKYLLSGGNASMISMQGGHFVPVPFAQMLDPETGRTRVRLVNIHSTRYGIARRYMIRFRRDDFEDPHELAKFAATVGLSLQQFRREFEYLIELEPPPLVWDPQDGLVEAHEDRLR
;
A
#
# COMPACT_ATOMS: atom_id res chain seq x y z
N VAL A 1 18.25 -2.74 18.62
CA VAL A 1 16.85 -2.43 18.25
C VAL A 1 15.95 -3.09 19.28
N GLU A 2 15.18 -2.29 20.02
CA GLU A 2 14.31 -2.79 21.09
C GLU A 2 13.13 -3.59 20.49
N ARG A 3 12.70 -4.64 21.19
CA ARG A 3 11.56 -5.48 20.81
C ARG A 3 10.41 -5.29 21.79
N ASP A 4 9.17 -5.39 21.31
CA ASP A 4 7.98 -5.38 22.18
C ASP A 4 7.79 -6.72 22.91
N ALA A 5 6.76 -6.81 23.76
CA ALA A 5 6.41 -8.01 24.52
C ALA A 5 6.06 -9.24 23.65
N HIS A 6 5.87 -9.05 22.34
CA HIS A 6 5.57 -10.10 21.35
C HIS A 6 6.77 -10.41 20.44
N GLY A 7 7.93 -9.78 20.71
CA GLY A 7 9.16 -9.97 19.96
C GLY A 7 9.25 -9.15 18.67
N HIS A 8 8.33 -8.23 18.40
CA HIS A 8 8.38 -7.35 17.22
C HIS A 8 9.37 -6.21 17.44
N VAL A 9 10.11 -5.86 16.39
CA VAL A 9 10.93 -4.64 16.40
C VAL A 9 10.03 -3.43 16.65
N ARG A 10 10.39 -2.57 17.59
CA ARG A 10 9.70 -1.29 17.80
C ARG A 10 10.03 -0.32 16.67
N ILE A 11 9.37 -0.49 15.53
CA ILE A 11 9.54 0.36 14.33
C ILE A 11 9.26 1.82 14.67
N ALA A 12 8.35 2.09 15.61
CA ALA A 12 8.03 3.45 16.07
C ALA A 12 9.21 4.21 16.73
N GLU A 13 10.21 3.49 17.26
CA GLU A 13 11.41 4.10 17.85
C GLU A 13 12.48 4.38 16.79
N VAL A 14 12.35 3.80 15.60
CA VAL A 14 13.20 4.12 14.45
C VAL A 14 12.63 5.35 13.77
N ASN A 15 13.39 6.45 13.76
CA ASN A 15 13.01 7.66 13.04
C ASN A 15 13.21 7.49 11.51
N ILE A 16 12.41 6.62 10.90
CA ILE A 16 12.47 6.30 9.48
C ILE A 16 12.24 7.53 8.61
N GLY A 17 11.40 8.47 9.05
CA GLY A 17 11.13 9.71 8.33
C GLY A 17 12.39 10.56 8.14
N GLU A 18 13.19 10.76 9.19
CA GLU A 18 14.46 11.51 9.08
C GLU A 18 15.53 10.73 8.31
N ILE A 19 15.58 9.39 8.44
CA ILE A 19 16.49 8.54 7.65
C ILE A 19 16.19 8.68 6.16
N LEU A 20 14.93 8.48 5.76
CA LEU A 20 14.50 8.61 4.37
C LEU A 20 14.72 10.02 3.83
N LYS A 21 14.41 11.05 4.63
CA LYS A 21 14.68 12.44 4.26
C LYS A 21 16.17 12.66 3.98
N SER A 22 17.07 12.20 4.85
CA SER A 22 18.51 12.34 4.66
C SER A 22 18.99 11.65 3.38
N GLU A 23 18.56 10.41 3.14
CA GLU A 23 18.96 9.65 1.96
C GLU A 23 18.40 10.25 0.66
N VAL A 24 17.14 10.69 0.65
CA VAL A 24 16.54 11.38 -0.51
C VAL A 24 17.25 12.71 -0.77
N GLN A 25 17.58 13.49 0.25
CA GLN A 25 18.32 14.75 0.08
C GLN A 25 19.72 14.52 -0.50
N LYS A 26 20.47 13.54 0.02
CA LYS A 26 21.79 13.16 -0.52
C LYS A 26 21.69 12.74 -1.98
N ARG A 27 20.68 11.92 -2.31
CA ARG A 27 20.46 11.43 -3.67
C ARG A 27 20.06 12.54 -4.65
N LEU A 28 19.18 13.45 -4.26
CA LEU A 28 18.82 14.60 -5.10
C LEU A 28 20.02 15.53 -5.30
N ALA A 29 20.82 15.76 -4.25
CA ALA A 29 22.02 16.58 -4.34
C ALA A 29 23.06 16.01 -5.33
N SER A 30 23.18 14.69 -5.46
CA SER A 30 24.07 14.10 -6.48
C SER A 30 23.64 14.39 -7.93
N PHE A 31 22.40 14.81 -8.14
CA PHE A 31 21.89 15.29 -9.43
C PHE A 31 21.84 16.83 -9.54
N GLY A 32 22.42 17.54 -8.58
CA GLY A 32 22.35 19.01 -8.53
C GLY A 32 20.97 19.57 -8.13
N LEU A 33 20.05 18.72 -7.67
CA LEU A 33 18.70 19.11 -7.26
C LEU A 33 18.67 19.47 -5.77
N LYS A 34 18.44 20.75 -5.46
CA LYS A 34 18.27 21.23 -4.07
C LYS A 34 16.79 21.33 -3.73
N THR A 35 16.35 20.54 -2.76
CA THR A 35 14.95 20.52 -2.29
C THR A 35 14.86 20.58 -0.78
N THR A 36 13.89 21.35 -0.28
CA THR A 36 13.51 21.35 1.13
C THR A 36 12.53 20.20 1.38
N ILE A 37 12.90 19.28 2.27
CA ILE A 37 12.06 18.14 2.65
C ILE A 37 11.77 18.25 4.15
N ALA A 38 10.49 18.18 4.52
CA ALA A 38 10.04 18.14 5.90
C ALA A 38 9.50 16.75 6.22
N ALA A 39 10.12 16.05 7.16
CA ALA A 39 9.57 14.81 7.68
C ALA A 39 8.47 15.15 8.70
N LYS A 40 7.33 14.49 8.58
CA LYS A 40 6.23 14.61 9.54
C LYS A 40 5.78 13.22 9.93
N ASN A 41 5.85 12.92 11.22
CA ASN A 41 5.31 11.69 11.78
C ASN A 41 3.91 12.00 12.30
N ILE A 42 2.90 11.27 11.83
CA ILE A 42 1.51 11.42 12.25
C ILE A 42 0.99 10.04 12.61
N GLY A 43 0.54 9.85 13.85
CA GLY A 43 0.07 8.54 14.27
C GLY A 43 -0.70 8.55 15.57
N TYR A 44 -0.21 9.24 16.62
CA TYR A 44 -1.01 9.41 17.83
C TYR A 44 -2.22 10.31 17.58
N GLU A 45 -2.02 11.37 16.82
CA GLU A 45 -3.04 12.34 16.43
C GLU A 45 -4.19 11.68 15.67
N LEU A 46 -3.88 10.73 14.78
CA LEU A 46 -4.89 10.03 14.00
C LEU A 46 -5.61 8.94 14.80
N ARG A 47 -4.93 8.30 15.77
CA ARG A 47 -5.53 7.24 16.60
C ARG A 47 -6.39 7.79 17.73
N CYS A 48 -6.18 9.05 18.11
CA CYS A 48 -6.89 9.72 19.19
C CYS A 48 -7.90 10.76 18.68
N ALA A 49 -8.08 10.88 17.37
CA ALA A 49 -9.15 11.70 16.80
C ALA A 49 -10.52 11.06 17.08
N ASP A 50 -11.54 11.91 17.25
CA ASP A 50 -12.91 11.44 17.36
C ASP A 50 -13.32 10.66 16.09
N PRO A 51 -14.08 9.56 16.24
CA PRO A 51 -14.51 8.76 15.09
C PRO A 51 -15.40 9.58 14.15
N VAL A 52 -15.20 9.40 12.85
CA VAL A 52 -16.11 9.99 11.85
C VAL A 52 -17.45 9.24 11.83
N PRO A 53 -18.52 9.80 11.22
CA PRO A 53 -19.85 9.17 11.26
C PRO A 53 -19.88 7.71 10.81
N ILE A 54 -19.09 7.36 9.78
CA ILE A 54 -19.00 5.97 9.30
C ILE A 54 -18.39 5.03 10.35
N ASP A 55 -17.36 5.48 11.10
CA ASP A 55 -16.76 4.67 12.17
C ASP A 55 -17.74 4.47 13.32
N MET A 56 -18.53 5.50 13.66
CA MET A 56 -19.55 5.42 14.71
C MET A 56 -20.65 4.42 14.35
N GLU A 57 -21.19 4.50 13.12
CA GLU A 57 -22.20 3.56 12.62
C GLU A 57 -21.64 2.14 12.57
N TYR A 58 -20.47 1.98 11.94
CA TYR A 58 -19.83 0.68 11.77
C TYR A 58 -19.55 -0.02 13.10
N THR A 59 -18.99 0.69 14.08
CA THR A 59 -18.64 0.10 15.38
C THR A 59 -19.85 -0.18 16.27
N ARG A 60 -20.88 0.66 16.22
CA ARG A 60 -22.18 0.40 16.89
C ARG A 60 -22.79 -0.89 16.37
N ASP A 61 -22.81 -1.04 15.05
CA ASP A 61 -23.41 -2.17 14.36
C ASP A 61 -22.64 -3.47 14.64
N LEU A 62 -21.30 -3.42 14.61
CA LEU A 62 -20.45 -4.54 15.02
C LEU A 62 -20.73 -4.99 16.46
N GLY A 63 -20.84 -4.04 17.41
CA GLY A 63 -21.12 -4.34 18.81
C GLY A 63 -22.50 -4.99 19.04
N TYR A 64 -23.52 -4.48 18.35
CA TYR A 64 -24.86 -5.08 18.36
C TYR A 64 -24.82 -6.53 17.87
N CYS A 65 -24.19 -6.77 16.71
CA CYS A 65 -24.12 -8.11 16.13
C CYS A 65 -23.23 -9.07 16.91
N ALA A 66 -22.15 -8.62 17.53
CA ALA A 66 -21.36 -9.42 18.46
C ALA A 66 -22.21 -9.90 19.64
N THR A 67 -23.00 -9.00 20.23
CA THR A 67 -23.90 -9.35 21.33
C THR A 67 -24.95 -10.36 20.88
N LYS A 68 -25.61 -10.13 19.74
CA LYS A 68 -26.61 -11.06 19.18
C LYS A 68 -26.02 -12.43 18.83
N TYR A 69 -24.80 -12.46 18.31
CA TYR A 69 -24.10 -13.70 17.98
C TYR A 69 -23.83 -14.53 19.24
N LEU A 70 -23.29 -13.90 20.29
CA LEU A 70 -23.04 -14.55 21.59
C LEU A 70 -24.33 -15.07 22.24
N LEU A 71 -25.39 -14.25 22.27
CA LEU A 71 -26.68 -14.64 22.85
C LEU A 71 -27.35 -15.78 22.09
N SER A 72 -27.05 -15.93 20.79
CA SER A 72 -27.51 -17.04 19.96
C SER A 72 -26.64 -18.30 20.08
N GLY A 73 -25.71 -18.34 21.04
CA GLY A 73 -24.81 -19.48 21.28
C GLY A 73 -23.55 -19.50 20.42
N GLY A 74 -23.32 -18.45 19.62
CA GLY A 74 -22.09 -18.28 18.85
C GLY A 74 -20.87 -18.05 19.74
N ASN A 75 -19.69 -18.49 19.28
CA ASN A 75 -18.42 -18.28 19.98
C ASN A 75 -17.24 -18.30 18.99
N ALA A 76 -16.04 -17.98 19.48
CA ALA A 76 -14.76 -18.15 18.77
C ALA A 76 -14.71 -17.59 17.33
N SER A 77 -15.37 -16.46 17.09
CA SER A 77 -15.46 -15.81 15.79
C SER A 77 -15.24 -14.30 15.90
N MET A 78 -14.58 -13.74 14.89
CA MET A 78 -14.52 -12.30 14.68
C MET A 78 -15.81 -11.85 13.96
N ILE A 79 -16.47 -10.82 14.47
CA ILE A 79 -17.61 -10.23 13.79
C ILE A 79 -17.11 -9.27 12.71
N SER A 80 -17.63 -9.43 11.49
CA SER A 80 -17.26 -8.61 10.33
C SER A 80 -18.49 -8.16 9.55
N MET A 81 -18.28 -7.19 8.65
CA MET A 81 -19.27 -6.73 7.68
C MET A 81 -18.74 -6.99 6.27
N GLN A 82 -19.52 -7.65 5.42
CA GLN A 82 -19.15 -7.99 4.06
C GLN A 82 -20.32 -7.67 3.13
N GLY A 83 -20.14 -6.71 2.22
CA GLY A 83 -21.20 -6.30 1.28
C GLY A 83 -22.49 -5.82 1.97
N GLY A 84 -22.39 -5.21 3.17
CA GLY A 84 -23.55 -4.79 3.95
C GLY A 84 -24.20 -5.91 4.79
N HIS A 85 -23.62 -7.10 4.81
CA HIS A 85 -24.08 -8.22 5.63
C HIS A 85 -23.14 -8.51 6.79
N PHE A 86 -23.70 -8.79 7.96
CA PHE A 86 -22.93 -9.27 9.09
C PHE A 86 -22.51 -10.72 8.88
N VAL A 87 -21.20 -10.96 8.89
CA VAL A 87 -20.62 -12.28 8.66
C VAL A 87 -19.67 -12.62 9.82
N PRO A 88 -19.99 -13.61 10.67
CA PRO A 88 -19.05 -14.12 11.65
C PRO A 88 -17.96 -14.94 10.94
N VAL A 89 -16.70 -14.62 11.21
CA VAL A 89 -15.54 -15.34 10.66
C VAL A 89 -14.89 -16.15 11.79
N PRO A 90 -14.92 -17.50 11.75
CA PRO A 90 -14.30 -18.32 12.76
C PRO A 90 -12.80 -18.04 12.90
N PHE A 91 -12.29 -17.96 14.14
CA PHE A 91 -10.86 -17.69 14.36
C PHE A 91 -9.96 -18.74 13.69
N ALA A 92 -10.38 -20.00 13.62
CA ALA A 92 -9.65 -21.06 12.93
C ALA A 92 -9.35 -20.76 11.45
N GLN A 93 -10.17 -19.94 10.78
CA GLN A 93 -9.95 -19.53 9.39
C GLN A 93 -8.97 -18.36 9.27
N MET A 94 -8.76 -17.61 10.35
CA MET A 94 -7.90 -16.44 10.39
C MET A 94 -6.47 -16.74 10.86
N LEU A 95 -6.29 -17.88 11.56
CA LEU A 95 -4.99 -18.30 12.05
C LEU A 95 -4.17 -18.96 10.95
N ASP A 96 -2.88 -18.70 11.00
CA ASP A 96 -1.88 -19.49 10.31
C ASP A 96 -1.71 -20.82 11.07
N PRO A 97 -1.90 -21.98 10.41
CA PRO A 97 -1.91 -23.27 11.09
C PRO A 97 -0.53 -23.70 11.60
N GLU A 98 0.56 -23.15 11.06
CA GLU A 98 1.93 -23.50 11.46
C GLU A 98 2.39 -22.65 12.65
N THR A 99 2.07 -21.37 12.63
CA THR A 99 2.54 -20.40 13.64
C THR A 99 1.52 -20.13 14.74
N GLY A 100 0.25 -20.46 14.53
CA GLY A 100 -0.86 -20.16 15.45
C GLY A 100 -1.17 -18.67 15.59
N ARG A 101 -0.59 -17.81 14.73
CA ARG A 101 -0.79 -16.36 14.74
C ARG A 101 -1.83 -15.96 13.71
N THR A 102 -2.48 -14.81 13.93
CA THR A 102 -3.38 -14.23 12.92
C THR A 102 -2.59 -13.90 11.64
N ARG A 103 -3.14 -14.31 10.49
CA ARG A 103 -2.53 -14.00 9.18
C ARG A 103 -2.48 -12.49 8.95
N VAL A 104 -1.32 -11.99 8.57
CA VAL A 104 -1.16 -10.59 8.16
C VAL A 104 -1.62 -10.45 6.71
N ARG A 105 -2.65 -9.62 6.48
CA ARG A 105 -3.13 -9.32 5.13
C ARG A 105 -2.29 -8.20 4.53
N LEU A 106 -1.42 -8.54 3.59
CA LEU A 106 -0.67 -7.56 2.81
C LEU A 106 -1.59 -6.88 1.78
N VAL A 107 -1.13 -5.73 1.28
CA VAL A 107 -1.79 -5.03 0.17
C VAL A 107 -1.76 -5.94 -1.05
N ASN A 108 -2.93 -6.21 -1.64
CA ASN A 108 -3.01 -6.89 -2.93
C ASN A 108 -2.72 -5.89 -4.06
N ILE A 109 -1.51 -5.94 -4.60
CA ILE A 109 -1.07 -5.07 -5.70
C ILE A 109 -1.73 -5.39 -7.04
N HIS A 110 -2.42 -6.53 -7.14
CA HIS A 110 -3.22 -6.93 -8.31
C HIS A 110 -4.71 -6.58 -8.16
N SER A 111 -5.08 -5.82 -7.12
CA SER A 111 -6.46 -5.36 -6.96
C SER A 111 -6.76 -4.15 -7.83
N THR A 112 -7.98 -4.07 -8.39
CA THR A 112 -8.46 -2.90 -9.15
C THR A 112 -8.26 -1.60 -8.37
N ARG A 113 -8.52 -1.60 -7.06
CA ARG A 113 -8.33 -0.43 -6.19
C ARG A 113 -6.87 0.02 -6.16
N TYR A 114 -5.94 -0.91 -6.05
CA TYR A 114 -4.52 -0.58 -6.08
C TYR A 114 -4.10 -0.08 -7.47
N GLY A 115 -4.52 -0.74 -8.55
CA GLY A 115 -4.21 -0.31 -9.92
C GLY A 115 -4.70 1.12 -10.23
N ILE A 116 -5.93 1.46 -9.82
CA ILE A 116 -6.47 2.82 -9.94
C ILE A 116 -5.63 3.81 -9.12
N ALA A 117 -5.34 3.51 -7.86
CA ALA A 117 -4.53 4.39 -7.00
C ALA A 117 -3.14 4.61 -7.60
N ARG A 118 -2.51 3.54 -8.10
CA ARG A 118 -1.19 3.59 -8.73
C ARG A 118 -1.19 4.45 -9.99
N ARG A 119 -2.26 4.44 -10.79
CA ARG A 119 -2.39 5.29 -11.98
C ARG A 119 -2.35 6.79 -11.66
N TYR A 120 -2.81 7.19 -10.47
CA TYR A 120 -2.79 8.59 -10.01
C TYR A 120 -1.53 8.98 -9.22
N MET A 121 -0.64 8.03 -8.90
CA MET A 121 0.61 8.36 -8.22
C MET A 121 1.61 9.02 -9.18
N ILE A 122 2.33 10.04 -8.71
CA ILE A 122 3.47 10.61 -9.44
C ILE A 122 4.66 9.67 -9.26
N ARG A 123 4.89 8.80 -10.25
CA ARG A 123 5.95 7.79 -10.26
C ARG A 123 6.34 7.48 -11.70
N PHE A 124 7.53 6.93 -11.88
CA PHE A 124 7.89 6.32 -13.16
C PHE A 124 7.01 5.11 -13.47
N ARG A 125 6.71 4.97 -14.76
CA ARG A 125 5.98 3.86 -15.35
C ARG A 125 6.77 3.30 -16.53
N ARG A 126 6.43 2.09 -16.96
CA ARG A 126 7.03 1.42 -18.10
C ARG A 126 6.99 2.25 -19.37
N ASP A 127 5.84 2.83 -19.69
CA ASP A 127 5.65 3.70 -20.86
C ASP A 127 6.60 4.92 -20.86
N ASP A 128 6.97 5.43 -19.68
CA ASP A 128 7.88 6.58 -19.54
C ASP A 128 9.33 6.22 -19.98
N PHE A 129 9.68 4.93 -19.96
CA PHE A 129 10.96 4.39 -20.43
C PHE A 129 10.89 3.85 -21.87
N GLU A 130 9.69 3.63 -22.41
CA GLU A 130 9.47 3.17 -23.78
C GLU A 130 9.39 4.34 -24.78
N ASP A 131 8.90 5.51 -24.33
CA ASP A 131 8.92 6.74 -25.14
C ASP A 131 10.31 7.42 -25.09
N PRO A 132 11.06 7.45 -26.21
CA PRO A 132 12.39 8.08 -26.24
C PRO A 132 12.37 9.58 -25.94
N HIS A 133 11.27 10.27 -26.25
CA HIS A 133 11.13 11.70 -26.02
C HIS A 133 10.94 12.00 -24.53
N GLU A 134 10.08 11.26 -23.84
CA GLU A 134 9.88 11.40 -22.38
C GLU A 134 11.14 11.00 -21.62
N LEU A 135 11.75 9.86 -21.98
CA LEU A 135 13.01 9.42 -21.36
C LEU A 135 14.12 10.48 -21.48
N ALA A 136 14.22 11.14 -22.63
CA ALA A 136 15.18 12.22 -22.84
C ALA A 136 14.90 13.44 -21.93
N LYS A 137 13.63 13.80 -21.71
CA LYS A 137 13.27 14.88 -20.77
C LYS A 137 13.68 14.55 -19.34
N PHE A 138 13.44 13.32 -18.88
CA PHE A 138 13.82 12.93 -17.53
C PHE A 138 15.34 12.90 -17.35
N ALA A 139 16.07 12.32 -18.30
CA ALA A 139 17.54 12.28 -18.27
C ALA A 139 18.14 13.70 -18.26
N ALA A 140 17.61 14.61 -19.08
CA ALA A 140 18.03 16.01 -19.12
C ALA A 140 17.76 16.74 -17.79
N THR A 141 16.64 16.44 -17.12
CA THR A 141 16.27 17.06 -15.83
C THR A 141 17.30 16.80 -14.73
N VAL A 142 17.96 15.64 -14.74
CA VAL A 142 18.99 15.25 -13.77
C VAL A 142 20.42 15.30 -14.33
N GLY A 143 20.60 15.81 -15.56
CA GLY A 143 21.92 15.96 -16.20
C GLY A 143 22.61 14.63 -16.54
N LEU A 144 21.85 13.57 -16.82
CA LEU A 144 22.38 12.24 -17.15
C LEU A 144 22.24 11.94 -18.65
N SER A 145 23.09 11.02 -19.15
CA SER A 145 22.82 10.37 -20.44
C SER A 145 21.65 9.39 -20.33
N LEU A 146 21.02 9.03 -21.46
CA LEU A 146 19.92 8.05 -21.48
C LEU A 146 20.33 6.71 -20.85
N GLN A 147 21.54 6.23 -21.15
CA GLN A 147 22.05 4.96 -20.63
C GLN A 147 22.29 5.02 -19.13
N GLN A 148 22.83 6.13 -18.63
CA GLN A 148 23.00 6.35 -17.19
C GLN A 148 21.64 6.41 -16.49
N PHE A 149 20.69 7.16 -17.04
CA PHE A 149 19.36 7.28 -16.46
C PHE A 149 18.65 5.93 -16.36
N ARG A 150 18.70 5.11 -17.42
CA ARG A 150 18.19 3.72 -17.40
C ARG A 150 18.82 2.91 -16.28
N ARG A 151 20.15 2.87 -16.20
CA ARG A 151 20.87 2.15 -15.15
C ARG A 151 20.46 2.57 -13.73
N GLU A 152 20.16 3.85 -13.54
CA GLU A 152 19.83 4.40 -12.22
C GLU A 152 18.37 4.20 -11.82
N PHE A 153 17.42 4.04 -12.75
CA PHE A 153 15.99 4.11 -12.45
C PHE A 153 15.11 3.03 -13.10
N GLU A 154 15.57 2.33 -14.12
CA GLU A 154 14.76 1.34 -14.84
C GLU A 154 14.35 0.15 -13.96
N TYR A 155 15.15 -0.20 -12.96
CA TYR A 155 14.79 -1.24 -11.99
C TYR A 155 13.50 -0.92 -11.20
N LEU A 156 13.10 0.36 -11.11
CA LEU A 156 11.90 0.78 -10.38
C LEU A 156 10.59 0.34 -11.07
N ILE A 157 10.65 0.05 -12.36
CA ILE A 157 9.49 -0.37 -13.18
C ILE A 157 9.49 -1.88 -13.47
N GLU A 158 10.52 -2.63 -13.06
CA GLU A 158 10.58 -4.08 -13.22
C GLU A 158 9.42 -4.78 -12.50
N LEU A 159 9.10 -4.31 -11.29
CA LEU A 159 8.02 -4.83 -10.46
C LEU A 159 6.71 -4.05 -10.63
N GLU A 160 6.59 -3.25 -11.68
CA GLU A 160 5.32 -2.60 -12.02
C GLU A 160 4.28 -3.64 -12.42
N PRO A 161 3.13 -3.72 -11.71
CA PRO A 161 2.02 -4.56 -12.14
C PRO A 161 1.49 -4.09 -13.50
N PRO A 162 0.91 -4.99 -14.31
CA PRO A 162 0.36 -4.61 -15.60
C PRO A 162 -0.69 -3.49 -15.47
N PRO A 163 -0.82 -2.62 -16.49
CA PRO A 163 -1.83 -1.57 -16.47
C PRO A 163 -3.24 -2.19 -16.44
N LEU A 164 -4.20 -1.46 -15.86
CA LEU A 164 -5.60 -1.84 -15.94
C LEU A 164 -6.16 -1.47 -17.31
N VAL A 165 -6.88 -2.40 -17.93
CA VAL A 165 -7.60 -2.23 -19.19
C VAL A 165 -9.08 -2.59 -19.00
N TRP A 166 -9.93 -2.02 -19.85
CA TRP A 166 -11.35 -2.35 -19.85
C TRP A 166 -11.60 -3.59 -20.70
N ASP A 167 -12.07 -4.67 -20.08
CA ASP A 167 -12.62 -5.84 -20.73
C ASP A 167 -14.16 -5.76 -20.76
N PRO A 168 -14.82 -5.97 -21.92
CA PRO A 168 -16.28 -5.89 -22.01
C PRO A 168 -17.04 -6.90 -21.13
N GLN A 169 -16.43 -8.04 -20.78
CA GLN A 169 -17.08 -9.08 -19.97
C GLN A 169 -16.76 -8.92 -18.49
N ASP A 170 -15.50 -8.65 -18.17
CA ASP A 170 -15.00 -8.70 -16.80
C ASP A 170 -14.75 -7.32 -16.16
N GLY A 171 -14.94 -6.23 -16.92
CA GLY A 171 -14.70 -4.86 -16.46
C GLY A 171 -13.21 -4.52 -16.40
N LEU A 172 -12.74 -3.87 -15.32
CA LEU A 172 -11.33 -3.49 -15.19
C LEU A 172 -10.47 -4.71 -14.80
N VAL A 173 -9.66 -5.17 -15.74
CA VAL A 173 -8.72 -6.29 -15.59
C VAL A 173 -7.29 -5.84 -15.82
N GLU A 174 -6.31 -6.61 -15.35
CA GLU A 174 -4.91 -6.39 -15.70
C GLU A 174 -4.70 -6.72 -17.19
N ALA A 175 -3.88 -5.93 -17.88
CA ALA A 175 -3.46 -6.24 -19.24
C ALA A 175 -2.59 -7.51 -19.24
N HIS A 176 -3.04 -8.56 -19.94
CA HIS A 176 -2.20 -9.72 -20.21
C HIS A 176 -1.15 -9.37 -21.28
N GLU A 177 0.09 -9.86 -21.12
CA GLU A 177 1.22 -9.58 -22.03
C GLU A 177 0.93 -9.93 -23.51
N ASP A 178 -0.01 -10.84 -23.78
CA ASP A 178 -0.41 -11.21 -25.15
C ASP A 178 -1.30 -10.19 -25.87
N ARG A 179 -1.87 -9.20 -25.17
CA ARG A 179 -2.73 -8.15 -25.77
C ARG A 179 -1.95 -6.89 -26.20
N LEU A 180 -0.62 -6.86 -26.03
CA LEU A 180 0.26 -5.72 -26.36
C LEU A 180 1.07 -5.93 -27.66
N ARG A 181 0.64 -6.83 -28.55
CA ARG A 181 1.21 -6.98 -29.91
C ARG A 181 0.21 -6.60 -30.99
#